data_AF-A0A7W8CZ87-F1
#
_entry.id   AF-A0A7W8CZ87-F1
#
_cell.length_a   1.000
_cell.length_b   1.000
_cell.length_c   1.000
_cell.angle_alpha   90.00
_cell.angle_beta   90.00
_cell.angle_gamma   90.00
#
_symmetry.space_group_name_H-M   'P 1'
#
loop_
_entity.id
_entity.type
_entity.pdbx_description
1 polymer ?
#
loop_
_entity_poly.entity_id
_entity_poly.type
_entity_poly.pdbx_seq_one_letter_code
_entity_poly.pdbx_strand_id
1 'polypeptide(L)' 'MEAINGWTKEELFTDFKITESDNVLKSIGEYVIFFNNERPAYALGYKTPKQVKDEYFQSEKS' A
#
# COMPACT_ATOMS: atom_id res chain seq x y z
N MET A 1 -10.40 -8.80 8.19
CA MET A 1 -9.73 -8.26 6.99
C MET A 1 -10.64 -7.32 6.20
N GLU A 2 -11.63 -6.65 6.83
CA GLU A 2 -12.49 -5.68 6.13
C GLU A 2 -12.03 -4.23 6.31
N ALA A 3 -11.42 -3.91 7.46
CA ALA A 3 -10.93 -2.57 7.75
C ALA A 3 -9.91 -2.07 6.72
N ILE A 4 -9.05 -2.95 6.22
CA ILE A 4 -8.04 -2.59 5.19
C ILE A 4 -8.70 -2.28 3.85
N ASN A 5 -9.71 -3.06 3.44
CA ASN A 5 -10.44 -2.83 2.20
C ASN A 5 -11.26 -1.53 2.27
N GLY A 6 -11.82 -1.23 3.45
CA GLY A 6 -12.50 0.05 3.70
C GLY A 6 -11.54 1.24 3.61
N TRP A 7 -10.39 1.16 4.28
CA TRP A 7 -9.37 2.21 4.24
C TRP A 7 -8.78 2.41 2.83
N THR A 8 -8.50 1.33 2.11
CA THR A 8 -8.05 1.40 0.72
C THR A 8 -9.07 2.11 -0.16
N LYS A 9 -10.37 1.84 0.04
CA LYS A 9 -11.41 2.55 -0.69
C LYS A 9 -11.34 4.05 -0.38
N GLU A 10 -11.37 4.43 0.90
CA GLU A 10 -11.29 5.84 1.30
C GLU A 10 -10.08 6.56 0.69
N GLU A 11 -8.86 6.02 0.86
CA GLU A 11 -7.62 6.61 0.29
C GLU A 11 -7.71 6.76 -1.24
N LEU A 12 -8.28 5.79 -1.95
CA LEU A 12 -8.45 5.87 -3.41
C LEU A 12 -9.40 7.00 -3.83
N PHE A 13 -10.47 7.24 -3.07
CA PHE A 13 -11.43 8.30 -3.35
C PHE A 13 -10.94 9.68 -2.91
N THR A 14 -10.30 9.80 -1.74
CA THR A 14 -9.88 11.10 -1.19
C THR A 14 -8.52 11.55 -1.72
N ASP A 15 -7.51 10.68 -1.70
CA ASP A 15 -6.12 11.06 -1.91
C ASP A 15 -5.71 10.87 -3.37
N PHE A 16 -6.15 9.77 -3.98
CA PHE A 16 -5.87 9.44 -5.38
C PHE A 16 -6.96 9.93 -6.34
N LYS A 17 -8.05 10.49 -5.80
CA LYS A 17 -9.18 11.09 -6.54
C LYS A 17 -9.60 10.24 -7.75
N ILE A 18 -9.75 8.94 -7.53
CA ILE A 18 -9.96 7.96 -8.61
C ILE A 18 -11.19 8.26 -9.49
N THR A 19 -12.18 8.99 -8.97
CA THR A 19 -13.37 9.43 -9.70
C THR A 19 -13.12 10.56 -10.70
N GLU A 20 -12.03 11.30 -10.52
CA GLU A 20 -11.60 12.40 -11.40
C GLU A 20 -10.47 11.95 -12.34
N SER A 21 -10.04 10.69 -12.25
CA SER A 21 -8.94 10.16 -13.04
C SER A 21 -9.39 9.74 -14.43
N ASP A 22 -8.74 10.29 -15.47
CA ASP A 22 -8.89 9.85 -16.86
C ASP A 22 -8.41 8.41 -17.08
N ASN A 23 -7.55 7.90 -16.18
CA ASN A 23 -7.03 6.55 -16.24
C ASN A 23 -7.05 5.89 -14.86
N VAL A 24 -8.19 5.27 -14.55
CA VAL A 24 -8.44 4.52 -13.31
C VAL A 24 -7.35 3.47 -13.05
N LEU A 25 -6.89 2.75 -14.08
CA LEU A 25 -5.87 1.71 -13.91
C LEU A 25 -4.52 2.30 -13.46
N LYS A 26 -4.17 3.47 -13.98
CA LYS A 26 -2.96 4.20 -13.57
C LYS A 26 -3.06 4.62 -12.10
N SER A 27 -4.19 5.21 -11.68
CA SER A 27 -4.40 5.62 -10.29
C SER A 27 -4.35 4.44 -9.31
N ILE A 28 -4.93 3.28 -9.69
CA ILE A 28 -4.81 2.05 -8.88
C ILE A 28 -3.35 1.59 -8.82
N GLY A 29 -2.63 1.63 -9.94
CA GLY A 29 -1.20 1.28 -9.98
C GLY A 29 -0.35 2.16 -9.06
N GLU A 30 -0.58 3.48 -9.10
CA GLU A 30 0.08 4.45 -8.22
C GLU A 30 -0.25 4.17 -6.74
N TYR A 31 -1.50 3.87 -6.42
CA TYR A 31 -1.89 3.48 -5.06
C TYR A 31 -1.17 2.22 -4.58
N VAL A 32 -1.07 1.19 -5.43
CA VAL A 32 -0.38 -0.06 -5.08
C VAL A 32 1.11 0.17 -4.84
N ILE A 33 1.74 1.07 -5.61
CA ILE A 33 3.15 1.45 -5.38
C ILE A 33 3.28 2.16 -4.03
N PHE A 34 2.46 3.17 -3.78
CA PHE A 34 2.43 3.91 -2.52
C PHE A 34 2.23 3.00 -1.31
N PHE A 35 1.20 2.16 -1.35
CA PHE A 35 0.86 1.26 -0.26
C PHE A 35 2.01 0.32 0.09
N ASN A 36 2.69 -0.23 -0.91
CA ASN A 36 3.74 -1.23 -0.69
C ASN A 36 5.10 -0.63 -0.33
N ASN A 37 5.43 0.55 -0.87
CA ASN A 37 6.78 1.10 -0.81
C ASN A 37 6.91 2.34 0.07
N GLU A 38 5.81 3.07 0.30
CA GLU A 38 5.87 4.40 0.91
C GLU A 38 5.08 4.48 2.21
N ARG A 39 4.10 3.59 2.43
CA ARG A 39 3.22 3.58 3.61
C ARG A 39 3.84 2.79 4.79
N PRO A 40 4.37 3.45 5.83
CA PRO A 40 4.90 2.76 7.01
C PRO A 40 3.73 2.45 7.95
N ALA A 41 3.72 1.26 8.55
CA ALA A 41 2.67 0.86 9.49
C ALA A 41 3.22 0.66 10.89
N TYR A 42 2.52 1.21 11.90
CA TYR A 42 2.88 1.01 13.30
C TYR A 42 2.97 -0.48 13.67
N ALA A 43 2.01 -1.27 13.20
CA ALA A 43 1.97 -2.73 13.40
C ALA A 43 3.17 -3.46 12.79
N LEU A 44 3.88 -2.83 11.86
CA LEU A 44 5.09 -3.36 11.22
C LEU A 44 6.38 -2.74 11.80
N GLY A 45 6.29 -2.05 12.95
CA GLY A 45 7.43 -1.34 13.54
C GLY A 45 7.86 -0.13 12.71
N TYR A 46 6.89 0.59 12.12
CA TYR A 46 7.12 1.70 11.20
C TYR A 46 7.86 1.31 9.91
N LYS A 47 7.74 0.05 9.50
CA LYS A 47 8.24 -0.44 8.23
C LYS A 47 7.13 -0.46 7.19
N THR A 48 7.55 -0.42 5.93
CA THR A 48 6.68 -0.61 4.77
C THR A 48 6.47 -2.10 4.51
N PRO A 49 5.37 -2.50 3.83
CA PRO A 49 5.15 -3.88 3.43
C PRO A 49 6.33 -4.49 2.66
N LYS A 50 6.97 -3.71 1.79
CA LYS A 50 8.17 -4.13 1.07
C LYS A 50 9.33 -4.44 2.01
N GLN A 51 9.62 -3.58 2.98
CA GLN A 51 10.72 -3.79 3.92
C GLN A 51 10.52 -5.07 4.74
N VAL A 52 9.32 -5.31 5.24
CA VAL A 52 8.99 -6.54 5.99
C VAL A 52 9.17 -7.78 5.12
N LYS A 53 8.71 -7.71 3.86
CA LYS A 53 8.89 -8.79 2.88
C LYS A 53 10.38 -9.09 2.65
N ASP A 54 11.17 -8.05 2.40
CA ASP A 54 12.60 -8.20 2.11
C ASP A 54 13.36 -8.77 3.32
N GLU A 55 13.02 -8.34 4.54
CA GLU A 55 13.59 -8.89 5.78
C GLU A 55 13.21 -10.36 5.99
N TYR A 56 11.95 -10.73 5.75
CA TYR A 56 11.50 -12.12 5.84
C TYR A 56 12.32 -13.03 4.91
N PHE A 57 12.47 -12.65 3.63
CA PHE A 57 13.24 -13.45 2.68
C PHE A 57 14.75 -13.47 2.93
N GLN A 58 15.29 -12.47 3.64
CA GLN A 58 16.68 -12.50 4.09
C GLN A 58 16.86 -13.46 5.27
N SER A 59 15.88 -13.52 6.17
CA SER A 59 15.91 -14.42 7.33
C SER A 59 15.82 -15.90 6.96
N GLU A 60 15.11 -16.26 5.90
CA GLU A 60 15.04 -17.66 5.42
C GLU A 60 16.28 -18.12 4.63
N LYS A 61 17.21 -17.21 4.33
CA LYS A 61 18.46 -17.52 3.63
C LYS A 61 19.66 -17.71 4.57
N SER A 62 19.51 -17.46 5.87
CA SER A 62 20.53 -17.66 6.91
C SER A 62 20.27 -18.93 7.71
#